data_AF-A0A7K0LZB0-F1
#
_entry.id   AF-A0A7K0LZB0-F1
#
_cell.length_a   1.000
_cell.length_b   1.000
_cell.length_c   1.000
_cell.angle_alpha   90.00
_cell.angle_beta   90.00
_cell.angle_gamma   90.00
#
_symmetry.space_group_name_H-M   'P 1'
#
loop_
_entity.id
_entity.type
_entity.pdbx_description
1 polymer ?
#
loop_
_entity_poly.entity_id
_entity_poly.type
_entity_poly.pdbx_seq_one_letter_code
_entity_poly.pdbx_strand_id
1 'polypeptide(L)' 'MPLLGEYEPSPWEPISDQVALYESSGGTEGDTLEGAPCIILWTTGRKSGKVRKTPLIRAESNGSYAVIASMGGSPTAP' A
#
# COMPACT_ATOMS: atom_id res chain seq x y z
N MET A 1 1.60 -15.11 3.21
CA MET A 1 1.03 -15.03 4.57
C MET A 1 0.95 -13.57 4.98
N PRO A 2 -0.10 -13.12 5.69
CA PRO A 2 -0.13 -11.76 6.22
C PRO A 2 1.05 -11.53 7.15
N LEU A 3 1.60 -10.32 7.15
CA LEU A 3 2.61 -9.93 8.14
C LEU A 3 1.96 -9.93 9.53
N LEU A 4 2.64 -10.54 10.51
CA LEU A 4 2.20 -10.57 11.89
C LEU A 4 2.69 -9.30 12.61
N GLY A 5 1.79 -8.63 13.32
CA GLY A 5 2.10 -7.45 14.12
C GLY A 5 0.92 -6.49 14.23
N GLU A 6 1.08 -5.47 15.08
CA GLU A 6 0.13 -4.37 15.18
C GLU A 6 0.19 -3.53 13.89
N TYR A 7 -0.96 -3.32 13.24
CA TYR A 7 -1.07 -2.41 12.11
C TYR A 7 -1.12 -0.98 12.62
N GLU A 8 -0.22 -0.13 12.11
CA GLU A 8 -0.28 1.30 12.32
C GLU A 8 -0.51 2.02 10.98
N PRO A 9 -1.66 2.69 10.81
CA PRO A 9 -2.02 3.33 9.54
C PRO A 9 -1.07 4.47 9.17
N SER A 10 -1.17 4.88 7.91
CA SER A 10 -0.50 6.09 7.45
C SER A 10 -1.02 7.31 8.24
N PRO A 11 -0.15 8.25 8.63
CA PRO A 11 -0.60 9.53 9.19
C PRO A 11 -1.27 10.43 8.13
N TRP A 12 -1.11 10.12 6.84
CA TRP A 12 -1.79 10.83 5.77
C TRP A 12 -3.15 10.18 5.49
N GLU A 13 -4.22 10.87 5.88
CA GLU A 13 -5.60 10.38 5.88
C GLU A 13 -6.07 9.77 4.55
N PRO A 14 -5.82 10.39 3.36
CA PRO A 14 -6.20 9.78 2.09
C PRO A 14 -5.57 8.39 1.85
N ILE A 15 -4.37 8.15 2.38
CA ILE A 15 -3.71 6.84 2.26
C ILE A 15 -4.39 5.83 3.18
N SER A 16 -4.68 6.19 4.43
CA SER A 16 -5.35 5.28 5.37
C SER A 16 -6.77 4.94 4.93
N ASP A 17 -7.49 5.93 4.39
CA ASP A 17 -8.86 5.75 3.89
C ASP A 17 -8.90 4.83 2.68
N GLN A 18 -7.98 5.01 1.72
CA GLN A 18 -7.85 4.12 0.57
C GLN A 18 -7.60 2.66 1.00
N VAL A 19 -6.70 2.45 1.96
CA VAL A 19 -6.40 1.11 2.49
C VAL A 19 -7.63 0.52 3.18
N ALA A 20 -8.33 1.30 4.01
CA ALA A 20 -9.52 0.85 4.70
C ALA A 20 -10.66 0.49 3.73
N LEU A 21 -10.86 1.28 2.67
CA LEU A 21 -11.85 1.02 1.63
C LEU A 21 -11.52 -0.24 0.83
N TYR A 22 -10.26 -0.39 0.41
CA TYR A 22 -9.79 -1.58 -0.28
C TYR A 22 -10.01 -2.84 0.57
N GLU A 23 -9.59 -2.83 1.84
CA GLU A 23 -9.65 -4.02 2.67
C GLU A 23 -11.07 -4.36 3.15
N SER A 24 -11.88 -3.35 3.49
CA SER A 24 -13.27 -3.57 3.95
C SER A 24 -14.16 -4.18 2.86
N SER A 25 -13.88 -3.87 1.60
CA SER A 25 -14.60 -4.41 0.44
C SER A 25 -14.01 -5.73 -0.08
N GLY A 26 -12.88 -6.19 0.47
CA GLY A 26 -12.15 -7.32 -0.10
C GLY A 26 -11.54 -7.02 -1.48
N GLY A 27 -11.28 -5.76 -1.78
CA GLY A 27 -10.65 -5.28 -3.01
C GLY A 27 -11.61 -4.99 -4.15
N THR A 28 -12.92 -4.86 -3.89
CA THR A 28 -13.91 -4.47 -4.91
C THR A 28 -14.19 -2.97 -4.96
N GLU A 29 -13.80 -2.23 -3.92
CA GLU A 29 -13.87 -0.78 -3.83
C GLU A 29 -12.48 -0.23 -3.49
N GLY A 30 -12.15 0.99 -3.94
CA GLY A 30 -10.80 1.55 -3.73
C GLY A 30 -9.69 0.79 -4.45
N ASP A 31 -10.01 0.02 -5.49
CA ASP A 31 -9.08 -0.82 -6.25
C ASP A 31 -8.26 -0.04 -7.29
N THR A 32 -8.47 1.27 -7.40
CA THR A 32 -7.74 2.15 -8.31
C THR A 32 -7.08 3.31 -7.59
N LEU A 33 -5.94 3.75 -8.12
CA LEU A 33 -5.23 4.99 -7.79
C LEU A 33 -5.02 5.76 -9.10
N GLU A 34 -5.44 7.02 -9.16
CA GLU A 34 -5.31 7.85 -10.36
C GLU A 34 -5.85 7.16 -11.64
N GLY A 35 -6.93 6.37 -11.49
CA GLY A 35 -7.55 5.61 -12.58
C GLY A 35 -6.84 4.31 -12.99
N ALA A 36 -5.71 3.96 -12.36
CA ALA A 36 -5.00 2.72 -12.61
C ALA A 36 -5.25 1.69 -11.48
N PRO A 37 -5.32 0.38 -11.77
CA PRO A 37 -5.45 -0.64 -10.74
C PRO A 37 -4.33 -0.56 -9.70
N CYS A 38 -4.65 -0.85 -8.44
CA CYS A 38 -3.70 -0.80 -7.34
C CYS A 38 -3.61 -2.11 -6.56
N ILE A 39 -2.55 -2.22 -5.76
CA ILE A 39 -2.35 -3.26 -4.75
C ILE A 39 -2.11 -2.60 -3.39
N ILE A 40 -2.39 -3.32 -2.31
CA ILE A 40 -1.97 -2.93 -0.96
C ILE A 40 -0.69 -3.69 -0.60
N LEU A 41 0.43 -2.99 -0.55
CA LEU A 41 1.71 -3.55 -0.10
C LEU A 41 1.78 -3.52 1.42
N TRP A 42 2.05 -4.68 2.03
CA TRP A 42 2.27 -4.81 3.47
C TRP A 42 3.77 -4.85 3.74
N THR A 43 4.26 -4.01 4.66
CA THR A 43 5.66 -4.00 5.08
C THR A 43 5.78 -4.00 6.60
N THR A 44 6.92 -4.49 7.12
CA THR A 44 7.26 -4.34 8.54
C THR A 44 8.12 -3.10 8.70
N GLY A 45 7.65 -2.14 9.51
CA GLY A 45 8.38 -0.91 9.79
C GLY A 45 9.74 -1.19 10.41
N ARG A 46 10.84 -0.88 9.71
CA ARG A 46 12.21 -1.19 10.15
C ARG A 46 12.54 -0.71 11.58
N LYS A 47 11.98 0.42 12.00
CA LYS A 47 12.22 1.02 13.32
C LYS A 47 11.17 0.61 14.36
N SER A 48 9.89 0.59 13.99
CA SER A 48 8.79 0.34 14.93
C SER A 48 8.41 -1.12 15.09
N GLY A 49 8.78 -1.99 14.13
CA GLY A 49 8.34 -3.38 14.07
C GLY A 49 6.87 -3.58 13.67
N LYS A 50 6.11 -2.49 13.51
CA LYS A 50 4.68 -2.53 13.21
C LYS A 50 4.40 -2.78 11.72
N VAL A 51 3.25 -3.34 11.42
CA VAL A 51 2.77 -3.52 10.05
C VAL A 51 2.38 -2.16 9.48
N ARG A 52 2.85 -1.87 8.26
CA ARG A 52 2.47 -0.70 7.46
C ARG A 52 1.84 -1.18 6.17
N LYS A 53 0.84 -0.43 5.69
CA LYS A 53 0.10 -0.75 4.46
C LYS A 53 0.16 0.46 3.54
N THR A 54 0.51 0.24 2.28
CA THR A 54 0.68 1.31 1.30
C THR A 54 0.02 0.92 -0.02
N PRO A 55 -0.93 1.71 -0.53
CA PRO A 55 -1.51 1.48 -1.84
C PRO A 55 -0.50 1.91 -2.91
N LEU A 56 -0.27 1.05 -3.92
CA LEU A 56 0.65 1.29 -5.04
C LEU A 56 -0.01 0.89 -6.35
N ILE A 57 0.35 1.56 -7.45
CA ILE A 57 -0.10 1.15 -8.80
C ILE A 57 0.36 -0.29 -9.05
N ARG A 58 -0.55 -1.12 -9.55
CA ARG A 58 -0.29 -2.51 -9.91
C ARG A 58 0.57 -2.56 -11.16
N ALA A 59 1.82 -2.98 -10.99
CA ALA A 59 2.70 -3.39 -12.07
C ALA A 59 2.99 -4.88 -11.92
N GLU A 60 2.32 -5.72 -12.71
CA GLU A 60 2.41 -7.18 -12.64
C GLU A 60 2.79 -7.77 -14.00
N SER A 61 3.64 -8.80 -13.98
CA SER A 61 4.02 -9.58 -15.16
C SER A 61 4.36 -11.01 -14.75
N ASN A 62 3.68 -11.99 -15.35
CA ASN A 62 3.88 -13.43 -15.10
C ASN A 62 3.82 -13.81 -13.60
N GLY A 63 2.90 -13.21 -12.85
CA GLY A 63 2.75 -13.42 -11.41
C GLY A 63 3.78 -12.71 -10.53
N SER A 64 4.73 -11.98 -11.13
CA SER A 64 5.70 -11.15 -10.42
C SER A 64 5.23 -9.70 -10.39
N TYR A 65 5.42 -9.04 -9.25
CA TYR A 65 5.05 -7.63 -9.06
C TYR A 65 6.30 -6.76 -8.95
N ALA A 66 6.27 -5.61 -9.62
CA ALA A 66 7.21 -4.53 -9.41
C ALA A 66 6.57 -3.46 -8.52
N VAL A 67 7.36 -2.90 -7.61
CA VAL A 67 6.96 -1.77 -6.76
C VAL A 67 7.91 -0.61 -7.01
N ILE A 68 7.36 0.60 -7.13
CA ILE A 68 8.14 1.80 -7.50
C ILE A 68 8.08 2.77 -6.33
N ALA A 69 9.22 2.96 -5.66
CA ALA A 69 9.38 3.82 -4.49
C ALA A 69 9.56 5.30 -4.90
N SER A 70 8.65 5.85 -5.71
CA SER A 70 8.79 7.21 -6.27
C SER A 70 8.35 8.32 -5.32
N MET A 71 7.35 8.06 -4.47
CA MET A 71 6.67 9.08 -3.64
C MET A 71 6.37 10.37 -4.44
N GLY A 72 5.84 10.20 -5.65
CA GLY A 72 5.54 11.34 -6.54
C GLY A 72 6.77 12.08 -7.09
N GLY A 73 7.95 11.47 -7.06
CA GLY A 73 9.22 12.09 -7.48
C GLY A 73 9.94 12.85 -6.36
N SER A 74 9.58 12.61 -5.10
CA SER A 74 10.23 13.23 -3.95
C SER A 74 11.74 12.93 -3.94
N PRO A 75 12.60 13.90 -3.53
CA PRO A 75 14.03 13.66 -3.37
C PRO A 75 14.36 12.71 -2.20
N THR A 76 13.42 12.50 -1.29
CA THR A 76 13.57 11.57 -0.16
C THR A 76 12.97 10.22 -0.54
N ALA A 77 13.75 9.15 -0.38
CA ALA A 77 13.24 7.80 -0.57
C ALA A 77 12.13 7.48 0.48
N PRO A 78 11.00 6.90 0.07
CA PRO A 78 9.98 6.38 0.98
C PRO A 78 10.39 5.05 1.63
#